data_AF-A0A437SPE3-F1
#
_entry.id   AF-A0A437SPE3-F1
#
_cell.length_a   1.000
_cell.length_b   1.000
_cell.length_c   1.000
_cell.angle_alpha   90.00
_cell.angle_beta   90.00
_cell.angle_gamma   90.00
#
_symmetry.space_group_name_H-M   'P 1'
#
loop_
_entity.id
_entity.type
_entity.pdbx_description
1 polymer ?
#
loop_
_entity_poly.entity_id
_entity_poly.type
_entity_poly.pdbx_seq_one_letter_code
_entity_poly.pdbx_strand_id
1 'polypeptide(L)' 'MKKQLQTTTKRLQTQYKLDVLGIGDKYQRQNFKKWKEIKNDWENGKQYFSTCHIRIHVQPHITQSGSTLPK' A
#
# COMPACT_ATOMS: atom_id res chain seq x y z
N MET A 1 10.12 -9.68 3.96
CA MET A 1 9.20 -9.04 3.00
C MET A 1 7.97 -8.39 3.64
N LYS A 2 7.03 -9.11 4.29
CA LYS A 2 5.81 -8.49 4.87
C LYS A 2 6.10 -7.31 5.81
N LYS A 3 7.01 -7.49 6.77
CA LYS A 3 7.40 -6.42 7.73
C LYS A 3 7.99 -5.19 7.03
N GLN A 4 8.84 -5.39 6.01
CA GLN A 4 9.42 -4.30 5.23
C GLN A 4 8.34 -3.51 4.48
N LEU A 5 7.40 -4.19 3.82
CA LEU A 5 6.28 -3.54 3.15
C LEU A 5 5.42 -2.75 4.15
N GLN A 6 5.11 -3.31 5.32
CA GLN A 6 4.39 -2.61 6.38
C GLN A 6 5.13 -1.36 6.86
N THR A 7 6.44 -1.43 7.07
CA THR A 7 7.26 -0.27 7.47
C THR A 7 7.28 0.79 6.38
N THR A 8 7.46 0.40 5.11
CA THR A 8 7.44 1.33 3.98
C THR A 8 6.09 2.02 3.84
N THR A 9 4.99 1.26 3.86
CA THR A 9 3.63 1.82 3.82
C THR A 9 3.39 2.78 4.98
N LYS A 10 3.85 2.44 6.20
CA LYS A 10 3.73 3.34 7.35
C LYS A 10 4.50 4.65 7.13
N ARG A 11 5.72 4.60 6.57
CA ARG A 11 6.48 5.82 6.24
C ARG A 11 5.78 6.66 5.19
N LEU A 12 5.20 6.04 4.16
CA LEU A 12 4.40 6.74 3.15
C LEU A 12 3.19 7.44 3.79
N GLN A 13 2.49 6.79 4.72
CA GLN A 13 1.33 7.38 5.40
C GLN A 13 1.71 8.48 6.41
N THR A 14 2.82 8.35 7.15
CA THR A 14 3.13 9.28 8.26
C THR A 14 4.12 10.38 7.89
N GLN A 15 5.16 10.07 7.11
CA GLN A 15 6.23 11.01 6.81
C GLN A 15 5.94 11.77 5.51
N TYR A 16 5.58 11.03 4.46
CA TYR A 16 5.40 11.61 3.14
C TYR A 16 3.97 12.04 2.87
N LYS A 17 2.99 11.36 3.49
CA LYS A 17 1.55 11.57 3.31
C LYS A 17 1.10 11.53 1.84
N LEU A 18 1.79 10.72 1.04
CA LEU A 18 1.65 10.65 -0.42
C LEU A 18 1.49 9.19 -0.87
N ASP A 19 0.54 8.96 -1.77
CA ASP A 19 0.17 7.67 -2.31
C ASP A 19 1.01 7.30 -3.53
N VAL A 20 2.29 7.02 -3.28
CA VAL A 20 3.24 6.60 -4.33
C VAL A 20 2.95 5.17 -4.83
N LEU A 21 2.08 4.43 -4.14
CA LEU A 21 1.76 3.03 -4.47
C LEU A 21 0.55 2.88 -5.40
N GLY A 22 -0.13 3.98 -5.75
CA GLY A 22 -1.28 3.97 -6.66
C GLY A 22 -2.53 3.31 -6.06
N ILE A 23 -2.72 3.41 -4.73
CA ILE A 23 -3.90 2.85 -4.05
C ILE A 23 -5.17 3.60 -4.47
N GLY A 24 -5.08 4.93 -4.55
CA GLY A 24 -6.13 5.84 -5.01
C GLY A 24 -6.55 5.53 -6.44
N ASP A 25 -5.58 5.29 -7.34
CA ASP A 25 -5.88 4.92 -8.74
C ASP A 25 -6.66 3.60 -8.82
N LYS A 26 -6.26 2.60 -8.03
CA LYS A 26 -7.01 1.33 -7.95
C LYS A 26 -8.41 1.55 -7.40
N TYR A 27 -8.55 2.35 -6.35
CA TYR A 27 -9.84 2.67 -5.75
C TYR A 27 -10.74 3.45 -6.73
N GLN A 28 -10.19 4.42 -7.46
CA GLN A 28 -10.87 5.18 -8.51
C GLN A 28 -11.47 4.25 -9.57
N ARG A 29 -10.68 3.29 -10.08
CA ARG A 29 -11.15 2.34 -11.10
C ARG A 29 -12.31 1.48 -10.60
N GLN A 30 -12.31 1.13 -9.31
CA GLN A 30 -13.33 0.26 -8.71
C GLN A 30 -14.55 1.03 -8.20
N ASN A 31 -14.38 2.28 -7.76
CA ASN A 31 -15.38 3.06 -7.02
C ASN A 31 -15.46 4.50 -7.52
N PHE A 32 -15.60 4.69 -8.83
CA PHE A 32 -15.49 6.02 -9.46
C PHE A 32 -16.41 7.10 -8.87
N LYS A 33 -17.67 6.75 -8.55
CA LYS A 33 -18.62 7.71 -7.93
C LYS A 33 -18.10 8.22 -6.57
N LYS A 34 -17.74 7.30 -5.67
CA LYS A 34 -17.18 7.63 -4.35
C LYS A 34 -15.84 8.36 -4.49
N TRP A 35 -15.02 7.97 -5.46
CA TRP A 35 -13.75 8.64 -5.72
C TRP A 35 -13.95 10.12 -6.06
N LYS A 36 -14.96 10.48 -6.85
CA LYS A 36 -15.25 11.90 -7.14
C LYS A 36 -15.53 12.72 -5.88
N GLU A 37 -16.11 12.11 -4.86
CA GLU A 37 -16.43 12.76 -3.58
C GLU A 37 -15.17 12.94 -2.71
N ILE A 38 -14.27 11.95 -2.70
CA ILE A 38 -13.13 11.92 -1.77
C ILE A 38 -11.79 12.34 -2.39
N LYS A 39 -11.67 12.45 -3.73
CA LYS A 39 -10.38 12.66 -4.42
C LYS A 39 -9.61 13.89 -3.93
N ASN A 40 -10.32 14.97 -3.59
CA ASN A 40 -9.70 16.20 -3.10
C ASN A 40 -9.21 16.06 -1.65
N ASP A 41 -9.83 15.14 -0.90
CA ASP A 41 -9.51 14.79 0.49
C ASP A 41 -8.56 13.58 0.59
N TRP A 42 -8.12 13.01 -0.54
CA TRP A 42 -7.34 11.76 -0.56
C TRP A 42 -5.95 11.94 0.04
N GLU A 43 -5.12 12.78 -0.56
CA GLU A 43 -3.80 13.16 -0.04
C GLU A 43 -3.85 14.52 0.67
N ASN A 44 -4.65 15.43 0.15
CA ASN A 44 -4.90 16.76 0.68
C ASN A 44 -6.16 16.76 1.57
N GLY A 45 -6.49 17.90 2.18
CA GLY A 45 -7.70 18.03 3.01
C GLY A 45 -7.68 17.07 4.20
N LYS A 46 -8.61 16.10 4.22
CA LYS A 46 -8.73 15.10 5.30
C LYS A 46 -7.63 14.04 5.32
N GLN A 47 -6.79 13.98 4.29
CA GLN A 47 -5.66 13.04 4.21
C GLN A 47 -6.07 11.57 4.37
N TYR A 48 -7.10 11.13 3.63
CA TYR A 48 -7.62 9.76 3.71
C TYR A 48 -6.54 8.69 3.47
N PHE A 49 -5.58 8.93 2.58
CA PHE A 49 -4.44 8.03 2.40
C PHE A 49 -3.64 7.84 3.70
N SER A 50 -3.38 8.92 4.43
CA SER A 50 -2.60 8.91 5.68
C SER A 50 -3.30 8.17 6.82
N THR A 51 -4.64 8.11 6.80
CA THR A 51 -5.46 7.54 7.88
C THR A 51 -6.07 6.18 7.54
N CYS A 52 -6.06 5.77 6.28
CA CYS A 52 -6.68 4.51 5.86
C CYS A 52 -5.96 3.28 6.44
N HIS A 53 -6.74 2.25 6.79
CA HIS A 53 -6.20 1.01 7.31
C HIS A 53 -5.77 0.07 6.17
N ILE A 54 -4.47 0.02 5.88
CA ILE A 54 -3.90 -0.81 4.82
C ILE A 54 -3.53 -2.20 5.37
N ARG A 55 -4.20 -3.24 4.88
CA ARG A 55 -3.87 -4.64 5.20
C ARG A 55 -3.01 -5.25 4.10
N ILE A 56 -1.80 -5.65 4.45
CA ILE A 56 -0.83 -6.26 3.51
C ILE A 56 -0.86 -7.77 3.67
N HIS A 57 -1.21 -8.45 2.59
CA HIS A 57 -1.14 -9.91 2.47
C HIS A 57 0.00 -10.28 1.51
N VAL A 58 0.88 -11.17 1.95
CA VAL A 58 2.03 -11.64 1.16
C VAL A 58 1.94 -13.14 1.05
N GLN A 59 1.82 -13.65 -0.17
CA GLN A 59 1.80 -15.08 -0.48
C GLN A 59 3.01 -15.40 -1.36
N PRO A 60 4.15 -15.76 -0.75
CA PRO A 60 5.32 -16.16 -1.53
C PRO A 60 5.04 -17.51 -2.19
N HIS A 61 5.36 -17.61 -3.48
CA HIS A 61 5.34 -18.87 -4.21
C HIS A 61 6.80 -19.31 -4.44
N ILE A 62 7.24 -20.36 -3.76
CA ILE A 62 8.61 -20.87 -3.93
C ILE A 62 8.62 -21.73 -5.19
N THR A 63 9.29 -21.24 -6.24
CA THR A 63 9.45 -21.97 -7.51
C THR A 63 10.73 -22.78 -7.56
N GLN A 64 11.76 -22.38 -6.80
CA GLN A 64 13.02 -23.10 -6.65
C GLN A 64 13.60 -22.81 -5.25
N SER A 65 14.10 -23.84 -4.57
CA SER A 65 14.86 -23.71 -3.33
C SER A 65 16.25 -24.30 -3.54
N GLY A 66 17.29 -23.46 -3.53
CA GLY A 66 18.67 -23.93 -3.58
C GLY A 66 19.08 -24.57 -2.26
N SER A 67 19.78 -25.70 -2.32
CA SER A 67 20.36 -26.38 -1.16
C SER A 67 21.82 -25.97 -0.99
N THR A 68 22.16 -25.24 0.08
CA THR A 68 23.55 -25.20 0.54
C THR A 68 23.72 -26.34 1.54
N LEU A 69 24.34 -27.45 1.12
CA LEU A 69 24.80 -28.48 2.04
C LEU A 69 25.89 -27.86 2.94
N PRO A 70 25.77 -27.90 4.28
CA PRO A 70 26.88 -27.57 5.16
C PRO A 70 28.02 -28.56 4.91
N LYS A 71 29.26 -28.04 4.80
CA LYS A 71 30.48 -28.86 4.76
C LYS A 71 30.76 -29.49 6.11
#